data_AF-A0A7J6XD99-F1
#
_entry.id   AF-A0A7J6XD99-F1
#
_cell.length_a   1.000
_cell.length_b   1.000
_cell.length_c   1.000
_cell.angle_alpha   90.00
_cell.angle_beta   90.00
_cell.angle_gamma   90.00
#
_symmetry.space_group_name_H-M   'P 1'
#
loop_
_entity.id
_entity.type
_entity.pdbx_description
1 polymer ?
#
loop_
_entity_poly.entity_id
_entity_poly.type
_entity_poly.pdbx_seq_one_letter_code
_entity_poly.pdbx_strand_id
1 'polypeptide(L)'
;MFQGVRRFQAVDRVRAYALSVVGILCQAGEPQIIQKVIEGDMIETCRVSIEVGSELCKVIGIHILETILQDQMGLSGICSDNRLSELMKTLEHMVAVLARNQDASPRLLFHIIRCYILLCGDMRGLSIVKKNLPQHFTNDFFRKTTEEHPNIRELLDQLLLTVGAH
;
A
#
# COMPACT_ATOMS: atom_id res chain seq x y z
N MET A 1 3.20 -27.01 -18.04
CA MET A 1 2.43 -25.79 -17.71
C MET A 1 1.55 -25.96 -16.47
N PHE A 2 0.70 -26.99 -16.38
CA PHE A 2 -0.22 -27.21 -15.23
C PHE A 2 0.44 -27.41 -13.85
N GLN A 3 1.61 -28.05 -13.76
CA GLN A 3 2.32 -28.21 -12.47
C GLN A 3 2.90 -26.89 -11.93
N GLY A 4 3.36 -25.99 -12.82
CA GLY A 4 3.87 -24.67 -12.44
C GLY A 4 2.77 -23.77 -11.87
N VAL A 5 1.58 -23.79 -12.47
CA VAL A 5 0.40 -23.04 -12.00
C VAL A 5 -0.07 -23.54 -10.64
N ARG A 6 -0.14 -24.86 -10.41
CA ARG A 6 -0.52 -25.42 -9.10
C ARG A 6 0.50 -25.11 -8.00
N ARG A 7 1.80 -25.10 -8.33
CA ARG A 7 2.87 -24.75 -7.39
C ARG A 7 2.83 -23.26 -7.01
N PHE A 8 2.58 -22.38 -7.98
CA PHE A 8 2.38 -20.94 -7.74
C PHE A 8 1.17 -20.69 -6.81
N GLN A 9 0.04 -21.37 -7.05
CA GLN A 9 -1.16 -21.29 -6.20
C GLN A 9 -0.97 -21.87 -4.78
N ALA A 10 -0.07 -22.83 -4.59
CA ALA A 10 0.25 -23.37 -3.27
C ALA A 10 1.12 -22.39 -2.47
N VAL A 11 2.13 -21.81 -3.11
CA VAL A 11 3.02 -20.81 -2.49
C VAL A 11 2.25 -19.56 -2.09
N ASP A 12 1.36 -19.06 -2.95
CA ASP A 12 0.55 -17.87 -2.66
C ASP A 12 -0.42 -18.08 -1.50
N ARG A 13 -0.97 -19.30 -1.34
CA ARG A 13 -1.81 -19.62 -0.18
C ARG A 13 -1.03 -19.62 1.13
N VAL A 14 0.17 -20.20 1.13
CA VAL A 14 1.05 -20.18 2.31
C VAL A 14 1.43 -18.74 2.65
N ARG A 15 1.78 -17.92 1.63
CA ARG A 15 2.07 -16.50 1.81
C ARG A 15 0.87 -15.76 2.42
N ALA A 16 -0.34 -15.99 1.90
CA ALA A 16 -1.55 -15.38 2.43
C ALA A 16 -1.79 -15.76 3.90
N TYR A 17 -1.63 -17.03 4.28
CA TYR A 17 -1.78 -17.45 5.68
C TYR A 17 -0.73 -16.82 6.60
N ALA A 18 0.54 -16.82 6.18
CA ALA A 18 1.62 -16.21 6.96
C ALA A 18 1.39 -14.70 7.15
N LEU A 19 1.05 -13.99 6.07
CA LEU A 19 0.71 -12.57 6.13
C LEU A 19 -0.52 -12.32 7.02
N SER A 20 -1.56 -13.17 6.95
CA SER A 20 -2.74 -13.02 7.81
C SER A 20 -2.39 -13.11 9.30
N VAL A 21 -1.52 -14.04 9.70
CA VAL A 21 -1.05 -14.14 11.08
C VAL A 21 -0.33 -12.87 11.51
N VAL A 22 0.61 -12.39 10.69
CA VAL A 22 1.31 -11.13 10.96
C VAL A 22 0.34 -9.95 11.04
N GLY A 23 -0.62 -9.86 10.11
CA GLY A 23 -1.62 -8.80 10.09
C GLY A 23 -2.44 -8.76 11.37
N ILE A 24 -2.88 -9.92 11.87
CA ILE A 24 -3.59 -10.02 13.15
C ILE A 24 -2.71 -9.54 14.31
N LEU A 25 -1.42 -9.93 14.31
CA LEU A 25 -0.48 -9.50 15.35
C LEU A 25 -0.24 -7.97 15.31
N CYS A 26 -0.11 -7.38 14.12
CA CYS A 26 0.02 -5.93 13.97
C CYS A 26 -1.25 -5.20 14.40
N GLN A 27 -2.44 -5.72 14.07
CA GLN A 27 -3.73 -5.15 14.46
C GLN A 27 -3.95 -5.14 15.97
N ALA A 28 -3.36 -6.09 16.71
CA ALA A 28 -3.40 -6.09 18.16
C ALA A 28 -2.72 -4.85 18.78
N GLY A 29 -1.86 -4.16 18.01
CA GLY A 29 -1.30 -2.86 18.39
C GLY A 29 -0.24 -2.92 19.49
N GLU A 30 0.26 -4.11 19.83
CA GLU A 30 1.32 -4.29 20.82
C GLU A 30 2.63 -3.66 20.31
N PRO A 31 3.17 -2.62 20.98
CA PRO A 31 4.32 -1.87 20.48
C PRO A 31 5.55 -2.74 20.19
N GLN A 32 5.78 -3.78 20.99
CA GLN A 32 6.89 -4.72 20.82
C GLN A 32 6.76 -5.57 19.53
N ILE A 33 5.53 -5.87 19.13
CA ILE A 33 5.25 -6.61 17.89
C ILE A 33 5.51 -5.69 16.70
N ILE A 34 4.96 -4.48 16.73
CA ILE A 34 5.15 -3.48 15.67
C ILE A 34 6.63 -3.17 15.49
N GLN A 35 7.37 -2.97 16.59
CA GLN A 35 8.82 -2.75 16.54
C GLN A 35 9.56 -3.91 15.88
N LYS A 36 9.31 -5.17 16.28
CA LYS A 36 9.94 -6.34 15.66
C LYS A 36 9.61 -6.49 14.18
N VAL A 37 8.39 -6.12 13.79
CA VAL A 37 7.95 -6.10 12.40
C VAL A 37 8.73 -5.06 11.59
N ILE A 38 8.98 -3.88 12.16
CA ILE A 38 9.77 -2.80 11.54
C ILE A 38 11.26 -3.16 11.43
N GLU A 39 11.82 -3.83 12.45
CA GLU A 39 13.23 -4.26 12.48
C GLU A 39 13.54 -5.39 11.48
N GLY A 40 12.53 -6.18 11.10
CA GLY A 40 12.67 -7.25 10.12
C GLY A 40 12.40 -6.82 8.67
N ASP A 41 12.32 -7.81 7.78
CA ASP A 41 12.07 -7.60 6.34
C ASP A 41 10.57 -7.46 5.98
N MET A 42 9.72 -7.04 6.93
CA MET A 42 8.28 -7.03 6.70
C MET A 42 7.88 -6.02 5.63
N ILE A 43 8.51 -4.85 5.60
CA ILE A 43 8.23 -3.81 4.60
C ILE A 43 8.47 -4.35 3.20
N GLU A 44 9.62 -5.01 2.97
CA GLU A 44 9.95 -5.60 1.68
C GLU A 44 9.03 -6.78 1.33
N THR A 45 8.71 -7.61 2.32
CA THR A 45 7.73 -8.71 2.17
C THR A 45 6.36 -8.19 1.74
N CYS A 46 5.89 -7.10 2.36
CA CYS A 46 4.62 -6.45 2.00
C CYS A 46 4.70 -5.87 0.60
N ARG A 47 5.78 -5.16 0.27
CA ARG A 47 6.02 -4.56 -1.05
C ARG A 47 5.90 -5.60 -2.18
N VAL A 48 6.65 -6.71 -2.07
CA VAL A 48 6.59 -7.82 -3.04
C VAL A 48 5.20 -8.44 -3.10
N SER A 49 4.53 -8.61 -1.95
CA SER A 49 3.19 -9.20 -1.89
C SER A 49 2.13 -8.31 -2.57
N ILE A 50 2.25 -6.99 -2.42
CA ILE A 50 1.41 -5.98 -3.07
C ILE A 50 1.68 -5.95 -4.59
N GLU A 51 2.93 -6.06 -5.00
CA GLU A 51 3.32 -5.97 -6.40
C GLU A 51 2.86 -7.21 -7.21
N VAL A 52 3.22 -8.42 -6.76
CA VAL A 52 3.06 -9.64 -7.57
C VAL A 52 2.18 -10.74 -6.95
N GLY A 53 1.68 -10.56 -5.74
CA GLY A 53 0.85 -11.58 -5.08
C GLY A 53 -0.57 -11.71 -5.64
N SER A 54 -1.26 -12.78 -5.25
CA SER A 54 -2.72 -12.87 -5.41
C SER A 54 -3.47 -11.66 -4.83
N GLU A 55 -4.69 -11.40 -5.29
CA GLU A 55 -5.58 -10.35 -4.79
C GLU A 55 -5.63 -10.30 -3.25
N LEU A 56 -5.74 -11.47 -2.61
CA LEU A 56 -5.76 -11.60 -1.15
C LEU A 56 -4.42 -11.19 -0.52
N CYS A 57 -3.29 -11.62 -1.09
CA CYS A 57 -1.96 -11.23 -0.62
C CYS A 57 -1.74 -9.71 -0.76
N LYS A 58 -2.24 -9.10 -1.83
CA LYS A 58 -2.16 -7.65 -2.06
C LYS A 58 -2.92 -6.89 -0.98
N VAL A 59 -4.16 -7.30 -0.68
CA VAL A 59 -5.01 -6.69 0.35
C VAL A 59 -4.42 -6.86 1.75
N ILE A 60 -3.88 -8.03 2.09
CA ILE A 60 -3.26 -8.22 3.41
C ILE A 60 -1.95 -7.43 3.49
N GLY A 61 -1.11 -7.49 2.46
CA GLY A 61 0.18 -6.81 2.41
C GLY A 61 0.04 -5.28 2.53
N ILE A 62 -0.92 -4.68 1.82
CA ILE A 62 -1.17 -3.24 1.94
C ILE A 62 -1.67 -2.86 3.33
N HIS A 63 -2.46 -3.72 3.98
CA HIS A 63 -2.97 -3.44 5.32
C HIS A 63 -1.89 -3.52 6.41
N ILE A 64 -0.97 -4.47 6.30
CA ILE A 64 0.22 -4.52 7.17
C ILE A 64 1.08 -3.28 6.95
N LEU A 65 1.32 -2.90 5.70
CA LEU A 65 2.08 -1.69 5.38
C LEU A 65 1.42 -0.42 5.96
N GLU A 66 0.12 -0.26 5.81
CA GLU A 66 -0.63 0.83 6.44
C GLU A 66 -0.42 0.85 7.96
N THR A 67 -0.50 -0.32 8.61
CA THR A 67 -0.32 -0.43 10.07
C THR A 67 1.08 0.03 10.48
N ILE A 68 2.11 -0.34 9.70
CA ILE A 68 3.49 0.13 9.93
C ILE A 68 3.60 1.64 9.73
N LEU A 69 2.96 2.20 8.70
CA LEU A 69 2.98 3.64 8.40
C LEU A 69 2.19 4.48 9.41
N GLN A 70 1.24 3.88 10.14
CA GLN A 70 0.53 4.54 11.24
C GLN A 70 1.39 4.65 12.52
N ASP A 71 2.42 3.81 12.65
CA ASP A 71 3.37 3.89 13.75
C ASP A 71 4.46 4.95 13.46
N GLN A 72 4.79 5.77 14.45
CA GLN A 72 5.75 6.87 14.28
C GLN A 72 7.16 6.37 13.94
N MET A 73 7.61 5.27 14.56
CA MET A 73 8.92 4.69 14.28
C MET A 73 8.92 4.01 12.91
N GLY A 74 7.82 3.35 12.54
CA GLY A 74 7.65 2.73 11.22
C GLY A 74 7.68 3.75 10.09
N LEU A 75 6.89 4.82 10.19
CA LEU A 75 6.87 5.92 9.23
C LEU A 75 8.25 6.58 9.09
N SER A 76 8.86 6.97 10.21
CA SER A 76 10.19 7.60 10.20
C SER A 76 11.24 6.65 9.63
N GLY A 77 11.18 5.37 9.98
CA GLY A 77 12.10 4.34 9.49
C GLY A 77 12.00 4.12 7.98
N ILE A 78 10.78 4.10 7.42
CA ILE A 78 10.56 4.03 5.97
C ILE A 78 11.10 5.29 5.29
N CYS A 79 10.79 6.47 5.83
CA CYS A 79 11.14 7.75 5.23
C CYS A 79 12.63 8.14 5.37
N SER A 80 13.37 7.50 6.27
CA SER A 80 14.81 7.77 6.49
C SER A 80 15.73 7.05 5.53
N ASP A 81 15.24 6.04 4.81
CA ASP A 81 16.08 5.05 4.12
C ASP A 81 15.70 4.92 2.64
N ASN A 82 16.49 4.15 1.89
CA ASN A 82 16.26 3.81 0.47
C ASN A 82 14.90 3.10 0.24
N ARG A 83 14.30 2.55 1.30
CA ARG A 83 12.99 1.87 1.29
C ARG A 83 11.86 2.76 0.77
N LEU A 84 11.88 4.06 1.07
CA LEU A 84 10.83 4.98 0.59
C LEU A 84 10.73 5.00 -0.94
N SER A 85 11.87 5.01 -1.62
CA SER A 85 11.91 5.12 -3.08
C SER A 85 11.33 3.87 -3.77
N GLU A 86 11.69 2.68 -3.29
CA GLU A 86 11.16 1.41 -3.81
C GLU A 86 9.68 1.23 -3.47
N LEU A 87 9.28 1.62 -2.25
CA LEU A 87 7.87 1.61 -1.88
C LEU A 87 7.04 2.51 -2.79
N MET A 88 7.51 3.74 -3.04
CA MET A 88 6.82 4.70 -3.91
C MET A 88 6.67 4.17 -5.34
N LYS A 89 7.71 3.54 -5.90
CA LYS A 89 7.64 2.88 -7.21
C LYS A 89 6.59 1.76 -7.23
N THR A 90 6.54 0.95 -6.19
CA THR A 90 5.53 -0.12 -6.09
C THR A 90 4.11 0.45 -5.99
N LEU A 91 3.88 1.49 -5.18
CA LEU A 91 2.56 2.13 -5.07
C LEU A 91 2.14 2.76 -6.41
N GLU A 92 3.04 3.47 -7.08
CA GLU A 92 2.78 4.06 -8.40
C GLU A 92 2.45 2.99 -9.45
N HIS A 93 3.23 1.91 -9.49
CA HIS A 93 2.95 0.76 -10.34
C HIS A 93 1.56 0.19 -10.09
N MET A 94 1.18 0.03 -8.82
CA MET A 94 -0.14 -0.48 -8.46
C MET A 94 -1.27 0.45 -8.87
N VAL A 95 -1.09 1.77 -8.76
CA VAL A 95 -2.07 2.74 -9.28
C VAL A 95 -2.24 2.56 -10.80
N ALA A 96 -1.15 2.40 -11.55
CA ALA A 96 -1.21 2.17 -12.99
C ALA A 96 -1.87 0.82 -13.36
N VAL A 97 -1.69 -0.23 -12.53
CA VAL A 97 -2.38 -1.51 -12.70
C VAL A 97 -3.88 -1.36 -12.46
N LEU A 98 -4.28 -0.68 -11.38
CA LEU A 98 -5.69 -0.44 -11.05
C LEU A 98 -6.36 0.45 -12.10
N ALA A 99 -5.63 1.38 -12.70
CA ALA A 99 -6.16 2.17 -13.79
C ALA A 99 -6.51 1.28 -15.00
N ARG A 100 -5.65 0.33 -15.38
CA ARG A 100 -5.89 -0.49 -16.57
C ARG A 100 -7.00 -1.55 -16.42
N ASN A 101 -7.45 -1.85 -15.20
CA ASN A 101 -8.42 -2.92 -14.95
C ASN A 101 -9.75 -2.35 -14.45
N GLN A 102 -10.81 -2.45 -15.24
CA GLN A 102 -12.13 -1.92 -14.84
C GLN A 102 -12.78 -2.70 -13.68
N ASP A 103 -12.34 -3.92 -13.41
CA ASP A 103 -12.71 -4.70 -12.22
C ASP A 103 -11.74 -4.46 -11.04
N ALA A 104 -10.97 -3.36 -11.08
CA ALA A 104 -10.01 -2.99 -10.05
C ALA A 104 -10.64 -2.96 -8.66
N SER A 105 -9.98 -3.61 -7.69
CA SER A 105 -10.41 -3.62 -6.30
C SER A 105 -10.45 -2.22 -5.71
N PRO A 106 -11.64 -1.66 -5.41
CA PRO A 106 -11.77 -0.34 -4.81
C PRO A 106 -11.12 -0.31 -3.42
N ARG A 107 -11.13 -1.45 -2.73
CA ARG A 107 -10.46 -1.62 -1.44
C ARG A 107 -8.95 -1.44 -1.55
N LEU A 108 -8.32 -1.98 -2.58
CA LEU A 108 -6.89 -1.81 -2.79
C LEU A 108 -6.55 -0.35 -3.12
N LEU A 109 -7.36 0.31 -3.95
CA LEU A 109 -7.20 1.74 -4.25
C LEU A 109 -7.28 2.60 -2.98
N PHE A 110 -8.30 2.37 -2.14
CA PHE A 110 -8.47 3.05 -0.86
C PHE A 110 -7.21 2.95 0.01
N HIS A 111 -6.67 1.73 0.17
CA HIS A 111 -5.50 1.52 1.00
C HIS A 111 -4.21 2.11 0.39
N ILE A 112 -4.07 2.12 -0.94
CA ILE A 112 -2.95 2.78 -1.61
C ILE A 112 -2.98 4.29 -1.34
N ILE A 113 -4.13 4.95 -1.53
CA ILE A 113 -4.25 6.40 -1.28
C ILE A 113 -3.97 6.71 0.20
N ARG A 114 -4.42 5.86 1.13
CA ARG A 114 -4.09 5.99 2.56
C ARG A 114 -2.60 5.91 2.83
N CYS A 115 -1.88 4.97 2.21
CA CYS A 115 -0.42 4.90 2.31
C CYS A 115 0.24 6.21 1.85
N TYR A 116 -0.20 6.80 0.74
CA TYR A 116 0.30 8.11 0.29
C TYR A 116 0.07 9.21 1.33
N ILE A 117 -1.11 9.26 1.96
CA ILE A 117 -1.43 10.24 3.01
C ILE A 117 -0.57 10.02 4.25
N LEU A 118 -0.42 8.77 4.71
CA LEU A 118 0.40 8.45 5.88
C LEU A 118 1.86 8.84 5.65
N LEU A 119 2.40 8.59 4.46
CA LEU A 119 3.74 9.03 4.06
C LEU A 119 3.91 10.56 4.15
N CYS A 120 2.85 11.33 3.88
CA CYS A 120 2.88 12.78 4.03
C CYS A 120 3.01 13.26 5.49
N GLY A 121 2.84 12.36 6.47
CA GLY A 121 3.07 12.66 7.89
C GLY A 121 4.54 12.88 8.26
N ASP A 122 5.49 12.47 7.40
CA ASP A 122 6.91 12.77 7.51
C ASP A 122 7.32 13.77 6.42
N MET A 123 8.12 14.78 6.76
CA MET A 123 8.54 15.83 5.82
C MET A 123 9.27 15.27 4.58
N ARG A 124 10.03 14.18 4.73
CA ARG A 124 10.72 13.52 3.61
C ARG A 124 9.73 12.77 2.73
N GLY A 125 8.78 12.06 3.34
CA GLY A 125 7.69 11.41 2.64
C GLY A 125 6.85 12.42 1.85
N LEU A 126 6.42 13.52 2.49
CA LEU A 126 5.69 14.60 1.83
C LEU A 126 6.43 15.15 0.61
N SER A 127 7.73 15.41 0.74
CA SER A 127 8.57 15.92 -0.36
C SER A 127 8.58 14.95 -1.56
N ILE A 128 8.76 13.66 -1.29
CA ILE A 128 8.79 12.62 -2.32
C ILE A 128 7.41 12.41 -2.96
N VAL A 129 6.33 12.43 -2.15
CA VAL A 129 4.96 12.28 -2.65
C VAL A 129 4.57 13.46 -3.54
N LYS A 130 4.89 14.70 -3.14
CA LYS A 130 4.65 15.90 -3.98
C LYS A 130 5.36 15.79 -5.33
N LYS A 131 6.59 15.30 -5.35
CA LYS A 131 7.39 15.18 -6.56
C LYS A 131 6.90 14.07 -7.50
N ASN A 132 6.42 12.96 -6.94
CA ASN A 132 6.11 11.73 -7.67
C ASN A 132 4.64 11.30 -7.50
N LEU A 133 3.71 12.26 -7.44
CA LEU A 133 2.29 11.96 -7.35
C LEU A 133 1.82 11.29 -8.66
N PRO A 134 1.14 10.12 -8.61
CA PRO A 134 0.64 9.47 -9.80
C PRO A 134 -0.34 10.36 -10.57
N GLN A 135 -0.13 10.55 -11.87
CA GLN A 135 -1.02 11.37 -12.72
C GLN A 135 -2.47 10.85 -12.76
N HIS A 136 -2.67 9.55 -12.53
CA HIS A 136 -3.99 8.92 -12.47
C HIS A 136 -4.88 9.48 -11.34
N PHE A 137 -4.27 10.10 -10.31
CA PHE A 137 -4.99 10.75 -9.22
C PHE A 137 -5.53 12.13 -9.61
N THR A 138 -5.03 12.76 -10.68
CA THR A 138 -5.42 14.11 -11.10
C THR A 138 -6.17 14.17 -12.43
N ASN A 139 -6.13 13.11 -13.26
CA ASN A 139 -6.67 13.13 -14.62
C ASN A 139 -8.04 12.44 -14.78
N ASP A 140 -8.91 12.51 -13.76
CA ASP A 140 -10.25 11.91 -13.72
C ASP A 140 -10.31 10.39 -13.94
N PHE A 141 -9.18 9.68 -13.97
CA PHE A 141 -9.16 8.25 -14.29
C PHE A 141 -10.03 7.42 -13.34
N PHE A 142 -9.96 7.73 -12.03
CA PHE A 142 -10.75 7.06 -11.00
C PHE A 142 -12.13 7.71 -10.77
N ARG A 143 -12.61 8.57 -11.68
CA ARG A 143 -13.89 9.28 -11.50
C ARG A 143 -15.05 8.33 -11.26
N LYS A 144 -15.20 7.28 -12.06
CA LYS A 144 -16.27 6.29 -11.87
C LYS A 144 -16.18 5.62 -10.49
N THR A 145 -14.99 5.16 -10.10
CA THR A 145 -14.76 4.52 -8.79
C THR A 145 -15.05 5.48 -7.63
N THR A 146 -14.70 6.76 -7.76
CA THR A 146 -14.95 7.77 -6.72
C THR A 146 -16.40 8.27 -6.69
N GLU A 147 -17.18 8.11 -7.77
CA GLU A 147 -18.64 8.31 -7.78
C GLU A 147 -19.35 7.14 -7.07
N GLU A 148 -18.89 5.91 -7.30
CA GLU A 148 -19.43 4.69 -6.66
C GLU A 148 -19.01 4.54 -5.19
N HIS A 149 -17.83 5.06 -4.81
CA HIS A 149 -17.25 4.95 -3.47
C HIS A 149 -16.86 6.32 -2.90
N PRO A 150 -17.77 7.02 -2.19
CA PRO A 150 -17.53 8.36 -1.65
C PRO A 150 -16.35 8.45 -0.67
N ASN A 151 -16.07 7.38 0.08
CA ASN A 151 -14.93 7.31 0.98
C ASN A 151 -13.58 7.31 0.24
N ILE A 152 -13.51 6.80 -0.99
CA ILE A 152 -12.31 6.88 -1.83
C ILE A 152 -12.15 8.30 -2.37
N ARG A 153 -13.26 8.95 -2.74
CA ARG A 153 -13.27 10.36 -3.16
C ARG A 153 -12.72 11.28 -2.08
N GLU A 154 -13.30 11.22 -0.88
CA GLU A 154 -12.87 12.04 0.27
C GLU A 154 -11.38 11.87 0.56
N LEU A 155 -10.91 10.63 0.50
CA LEU A 155 -9.51 10.30 0.73
C LEU A 155 -8.60 10.83 -0.39
N LEU A 156 -9.02 10.73 -1.64
CA LEU A 156 -8.27 11.30 -2.77
C LEU A 156 -8.18 12.83 -2.65
N ASP A 157 -9.30 13.48 -2.34
CA ASP A 157 -9.37 14.93 -2.13
C ASP A 157 -8.45 15.35 -0.98
N GLN A 158 -8.44 14.61 0.14
CA GLN A 158 -7.51 14.85 1.25
C GLN A 158 -6.04 14.76 0.81
N LEU A 159 -5.68 13.74 0.01
CA LEU A 159 -4.33 13.59 -0.50
C LEU A 159 -3.95 14.79 -1.38
N LEU A 160 -4.81 15.16 -2.33
CA LEU A 160 -4.58 16.27 -3.26
C LEU A 160 -4.40 17.61 -2.51
N LEU A 161 -5.25 17.87 -1.50
CA LEU A 161 -5.11 19.03 -0.62
C LEU A 161 -3.78 19.01 0.16
N THR A 162 -3.38 17.86 0.69
CA THR A 162 -2.14 17.70 1.47
C THR A 162 -0.89 18.00 0.63
N VAL A 163 -0.90 17.57 -0.64
CA VAL A 163 0.23 17.75 -1.56
C VAL A 163 0.16 19.08 -2.32
N GLY A 164 -0.96 19.80 -2.25
CA GLY A 164 -1.19 21.04 -3.00
C GLY A 164 -1.36 20.81 -4.50
N ALA A 165 -1.91 19.66 -4.88
CA ALA A 165 -2.30 19.37 -6.25
C ALA A 165 -3.78 19.72 -6.45
N HIS A 166 -4.10 20.29 -7.61
CA HIS A 166 -5.45 20.65 -8.04
C HIS A 166 -5.80 19.91 -9.33
#